data_AF-A0AAV3UNA7-F1
#
_entry.id   AF-A0AAV3UNA7-F1
#
_cell.length_a   1.000
_cell.length_b   1.000
_cell.length_c   1.000
_cell.angle_alpha   90.00
_cell.angle_beta   90.00
_cell.angle_gamma   90.00
#
_symmetry.space_group_name_H-M   'P 1'
#
loop_
_entity.id
_entity.type
_entity.pdbx_description
1 polymer ?
#
loop_
_entity_poly.entity_id
_entity_poly.type
_entity_poly.pdbx_seq_one_letter_code
_entity_poly.pdbx_strand_id
1 'polypeptide(L)' 'MAEFDNIYAEENPFVQAHFDCLSCGGKLWEYAIQGQMVCEDCRAVFPSGEIFDAQT' A
#
# COMPACT_ATOMS: atom_id res chain seq x y z
N MET A 1 2.91 -35.82 6.27
CA MET A 1 3.28 -34.40 6.14
C MET A 1 2.10 -33.61 6.67
N ALA A 2 2.30 -32.73 7.64
CA ALA A 2 1.20 -31.91 8.16
C ALA A 2 0.93 -30.78 7.16
N GLU A 3 -0.31 -30.66 6.70
CA GLU A 3 -0.76 -29.56 5.86
C GLU A 3 -0.87 -28.33 6.77
N PHE A 4 0.01 -27.36 6.55
CA PHE A 4 0.04 -26.12 7.32
C PHE A 4 -0.87 -25.12 6.62
N ASP A 5 -2.08 -24.91 7.16
CA ASP A 5 -2.98 -23.87 6.70
C ASP A 5 -2.37 -22.51 7.08
N ASN A 6 -1.70 -21.89 6.12
CA ASN A 6 -1.11 -20.57 6.33
C ASN A 6 -2.24 -19.54 6.36
N ILE A 7 -2.68 -19.18 7.55
CA ILE A 7 -3.69 -18.12 7.78
C ILE A 7 -3.31 -16.75 7.19
N TYR A 8 -2.03 -16.56 6.83
CA TYR A 8 -1.53 -15.36 6.16
C TYR A 8 -1.50 -15.50 4.63
N ALA A 9 -1.92 -16.64 4.07
CA ALA A 9 -2.04 -16.83 2.62
C ALA A 9 -3.33 -16.23 2.04
N GLU A 10 -4.36 -16.06 2.87
CA GLU A 10 -5.63 -15.46 2.46
C GLU A 10 -5.55 -13.92 2.37
N GLU A 11 -4.70 -13.29 3.18
CA GLU A 11 -4.46 -11.86 3.12
C GLU A 11 -3.31 -11.57 2.16
N ASN A 12 -3.62 -11.05 0.96
CA ASN A 12 -2.60 -10.61 0.02
C ASN A 12 -1.90 -9.36 0.59
N PRO A 13 -0.63 -9.45 1.06
CA PRO A 13 0.07 -8.32 1.65
C PRO A 13 0.47 -7.27 0.60
N PHE A 14 0.26 -7.59 -0.67
CA PHE A 14 0.51 -6.71 -1.81
C PHE A 14 -0.85 -6.36 -2.43
N VAL A 15 -1.63 -5.53 -1.73
CA VAL A 15 -2.69 -4.78 -2.39
C VAL A 15 -1.99 -3.81 -3.33
N GLN A 16 -2.19 -3.98 -4.64
CA GLN A 16 -1.69 -3.02 -5.63
C GLN A 16 -2.34 -1.67 -5.31
N ALA A 17 -1.57 -0.77 -4.71
CA ALA A 17 -1.98 0.58 -4.37
C ALA A 17 -2.22 1.34 -5.70
N HIS A 18 -3.44 1.28 -6.22
CA HIS A 18 -3.85 2.05 -7.40
C HIS A 18 -3.97 3.56 -7.11
N PHE A 19 -3.34 4.06 -6.05
CA PHE A 19 -3.47 5.44 -5.61
C PHE A 19 -2.48 6.36 -6.32
N ASP A 20 -2.97 7.54 -6.68
CA ASP A 20 -2.15 8.58 -7.29
C ASP A 20 -1.47 9.42 -6.19
N CYS A 21 -0.21 9.78 -6.41
CA CYS A 21 0.55 10.62 -5.51
C CYS A 21 -0.04 12.02 -5.47
N LEU A 22 -0.39 12.50 -4.28
CA LEU A 22 -0.95 13.84 -4.08
C LEU A 22 0.00 14.98 -4.47
N SER A 23 1.31 14.70 -4.61
CA SER A 23 2.31 15.70 -4.97
C SER A 23 2.65 15.76 -6.46
N CYS A 24 2.65 14.61 -7.17
CA CYS A 24 3.10 14.57 -8.57
C CYS A 24 2.21 13.75 -9.52
N GLY A 25 1.17 13.08 -9.02
CA GLY A 25 0.32 12.19 -9.82
C GLY A 25 0.98 10.87 -10.24
N GLY A 26 2.20 10.59 -9.78
CA GLY A 26 2.85 9.28 -9.93
C GLY A 26 2.16 8.19 -9.11
N LYS A 27 2.55 6.93 -9.26
CA LYS A 27 1.93 5.83 -8.51
C LYS A 27 2.48 5.72 -7.09
N LEU A 28 1.58 5.52 -6.14
CA LEU A 28 1.92 5.25 -4.75
C LEU A 28 2.03 3.74 -4.50
N TRP A 29 2.96 3.38 -3.64
CA TRP A 29 3.21 2.02 -3.21
C TRP A 29 3.05 1.93 -1.71
N GLU A 30 2.26 0.98 -1.22
CA GLU A 30 2.03 0.81 0.20
C GLU A 30 3.10 -0.08 0.85
N TYR A 31 3.69 0.41 1.94
CA TYR A 31 4.41 -0.41 2.90
C TYR A 31 3.44 -0.84 4.00
N ALA A 32 2.71 -1.94 3.75
CA ALA A 32 1.60 -2.41 4.58
C ALA A 32 1.97 -2.59 6.07
N ILE A 33 3.21 -2.92 6.39
CA ILE A 33 3.70 -3.08 7.78
C ILE A 33 3.81 -1.73 8.52
N GLN A 34 3.99 -0.63 7.80
CA GLN A 34 4.22 0.70 8.38
C GLN A 34 3.00 1.64 8.23
N GLY A 35 1.97 1.24 7.48
CA GLY A 35 0.80 2.09 7.20
C GLY A 35 1.19 3.39 6.47
N GLN A 36 2.19 3.31 5.62
CA GLN A 36 2.70 4.43 4.84
C GLN A 36 2.74 4.09 3.36
N MET A 37 2.47 5.08 2.53
CA MET A 37 2.59 5.01 1.08
C MET A 37 3.74 5.89 0.60
N VAL A 38 4.54 5.37 -0.34
CA VAL A 38 5.63 6.10 -0.97
C VAL A 38 5.38 6.28 -2.46
N CYS A 39 5.70 7.45 -3.00
CA CYS A 39 5.76 7.67 -4.44
C CYS A 39 7.13 7.29 -4.97
N GLU A 40 7.21 6.46 -6.01
CA GLU A 40 8.49 6.10 -6.63
C GLU A 40 9.16 7.29 -7.32
N ASP A 41 8.37 8.16 -7.96
CA ASP A 41 8.87 9.29 -8.76
C ASP A 41 9.42 10.42 -7.89
N CYS A 42 8.64 10.90 -6.92
CA CYS A 42 9.00 12.06 -6.12
C CYS A 42 9.49 11.72 -4.70
N ARG A 43 9.42 10.44 -4.31
CA ARG A 43 9.80 9.94 -2.98
C ARG A 43 9.05 10.59 -1.81
N ALA A 44 7.92 11.23 -2.10
CA ALA A 44 7.00 11.70 -1.08
C ALA A 44 6.41 10.50 -0.32
N VAL A 45 6.27 10.66 0.99
CA VAL A 45 5.73 9.64 1.89
C VAL A 45 4.46 10.20 2.52
N PHE A 46 3.40 9.39 2.49
CA PHE A 46 2.08 9.74 3.02
C PHE A 46 1.62 8.66 4.01
N PRO A 47 0.82 9.01 5.03
CA PRO A 47 0.06 8.02 5.78
C PRO A 47 -0.95 7.33 4.87
N SER A 48 -1.08 6.00 4.93
CA SER A 48 -2.05 5.26 4.09
C SER A 48 -3.48 5.77 4.25
N GLY A 49 -3.88 6.11 5.49
CA GLY A 49 -5.20 6.67 5.78
C GLY A 49 -5.51 7.95 5.00
N GLU A 50 -4.55 8.89 4.93
CA GLU A 50 -4.72 10.14 4.19
C GLU A 50 -4.98 9.90 2.69
N ILE A 51 -4.31 8.89 2.13
CA ILE A 51 -4.49 8.53 0.72
C ILE A 51 -5.83 7.84 0.48
N PHE A 52 -6.26 6.97 1.38
CA PHE A 52 -7.57 6.32 1.30
C PHE A 52 -8.73 7.32 1.40
N ASP A 53 -8.65 8.27 2.34
CA ASP A 53 -9.62 9.35 2.50
C ASP A 53 -9.66 10.28 1.28
N ALA A 54 -8.50 10.56 0.66
CA ALA A 54 -8.41 11.48 -0.47
C ALA A 54 -8.93 10.93 -1.81
N GLN A 55 -9.06 9.60 -1.95
CA GLN A 55 -9.34 8.93 -3.22
C GLN A 55 -10.52 7.94 -3.15
N THR A 56 -11.41 8.12 -2.17
CA THR A 56 -12.72 7.44 -2.07
C THR A 56 -13.80 8.19 -2.87
#